data_AF-A0A2P4SG03-F1
#
_entry.id   AF-A0A2P4SG03-F1
#
_cell.length_a   1.000
_cell.length_b   1.000
_cell.length_c   1.000
_cell.angle_alpha   90.00
_cell.angle_beta   90.00
_cell.angle_gamma   90.00
#
_symmetry.space_group_name_H-M   'P 1'
#
loop_
_entity.id
_entity.type
_entity.pdbx_description
1 polymer ?
#
loop_
_entity_poly.entity_id
_entity_poly.type
_entity_poly.pdbx_seq_one_letter_code
_entity_poly.pdbx_strand_id
1 'polypeptide(L)'
;MLSIDIQEDSLHYVTSCLAELAKQEGATLRMVKWMDEPLTKRLVRLAGQREHTETSFRAASIIQNMLDHEKMMLLLKCHISEIQAYLRNFLTHQEVRFQQLAISTFCRLQAGTSSPPGSTSGALPAPISSKGKSLSRAVTYAPELTALLA
;
A
#
# COMPACT_ATOMS: atom_id res chain seq x y z
N MET A 1 27.55 19.09 -12.71
CA MET A 1 27.01 17.74 -12.39
C MET A 1 26.81 17.47 -10.89
N LEU A 2 27.41 18.23 -9.96
CA LEU A 2 27.25 18.00 -8.50
C LEU A 2 25.84 18.25 -7.91
N SER A 3 24.98 19.03 -8.58
CA SER A 3 23.67 19.41 -8.02
C SER A 3 22.61 18.32 -8.10
N ILE A 4 22.74 17.36 -9.02
CA ILE A 4 21.75 16.28 -9.20
C ILE A 4 21.96 15.21 -8.12
N ASP A 5 23.22 14.83 -7.86
CA ASP A 5 23.58 13.88 -6.79
C ASP A 5 23.12 14.36 -5.41
N ILE A 6 23.38 15.62 -5.05
CA ILE A 6 22.99 16.16 -3.73
C ILE A 6 21.46 16.15 -3.55
N GLN A 7 20.72 16.44 -4.64
CA GLN A 7 19.26 16.46 -4.58
C GLN A 7 18.68 15.04 -4.46
N GLU A 8 19.25 14.08 -5.18
CA GLU A 8 18.87 12.67 -5.11
C GLU A 8 19.15 12.08 -3.72
N ASP A 9 20.35 12.33 -3.17
CA ASP A 9 20.73 11.93 -1.83
C ASP A 9 19.77 12.54 -0.79
N SER A 10 19.46 13.83 -0.91
CA SER A 10 18.52 14.49 0.01
C SER A 10 17.13 13.85 -0.02
N LEU A 11 16.62 13.51 -1.20
CA LEU A 11 15.33 12.87 -1.36
C LEU A 11 15.33 11.46 -0.78
N HIS A 12 16.40 10.69 -1.01
CA HIS A 12 16.57 9.37 -0.43
C HIS A 12 16.56 9.42 1.11
N TYR A 13 17.30 10.35 1.72
CA TYR A 13 17.31 10.51 3.18
C TYR A 13 15.95 10.93 3.74
N VAL A 14 15.31 11.92 3.13
CA VAL A 14 13.97 12.38 3.56
C VAL A 14 12.96 11.25 3.44
N THR A 15 12.94 10.51 2.33
CA THR A 15 12.01 9.39 2.11
C THR A 15 12.28 8.26 3.10
N SER A 16 13.53 7.98 3.41
CA SER A 16 13.91 7.00 4.43
C SER A 16 13.43 7.39 5.82
N CYS A 17 13.63 8.65 6.23
CA CYS A 17 13.13 9.17 7.51
C CYS A 17 11.60 9.08 7.60
N LEU A 18 10.90 9.45 6.53
CA LEU A 18 9.43 9.36 6.48
C LEU A 18 8.96 7.90 6.54
N ALA A 19 9.67 6.97 5.91
CA ALA A 19 9.35 5.55 5.97
C ALA A 19 9.53 4.98 7.38
N GLU A 20 10.56 5.39 8.12
CA GLU A 20 10.73 4.97 9.52
C GLU A 20 9.65 5.59 10.43
N LEU A 21 9.28 6.85 10.20
CA LEU A 21 8.18 7.50 10.93
C LEU A 21 6.84 6.81 10.65
N ALA A 22 6.57 6.41 9.41
CA ALA A 22 5.34 5.74 9.03
C ALA A 22 5.14 4.37 9.69
N LYS A 23 6.18 3.76 10.28
CA LYS A 23 6.04 2.54 11.09
C LYS A 23 5.42 2.81 12.47
N GLN A 24 5.38 4.07 12.90
CA GLN A 24 4.90 4.49 14.21
C GLN A 24 3.49 5.07 14.06
N GLU A 25 2.47 4.37 14.55
CA GLU A 25 1.06 4.74 14.42
C GLU A 25 0.77 6.22 14.75
N GLY A 26 1.34 6.72 15.85
CA GLY A 26 1.18 8.12 16.26
C GLY A 26 1.76 9.15 15.29
N ALA A 27 2.84 8.80 14.58
CA ALA A 27 3.42 9.63 13.53
C ALA A 27 2.65 9.49 12.22
N THR A 28 2.27 8.26 11.84
CA THR A 28 1.46 7.96 10.65
C THR A 28 0.15 8.73 10.66
N LEU A 29 -0.57 8.76 11.80
CA LEU A 29 -1.80 9.52 11.95
C LEU A 29 -1.59 11.03 11.72
N ARG A 30 -0.44 11.58 12.16
CA ARG A 30 -0.10 12.99 11.90
C ARG A 30 0.22 13.20 10.42
N MET A 31 1.01 12.33 9.81
CA MET A 31 1.37 12.42 8.40
C MET A 31 0.12 12.36 7.51
N VAL A 32 -0.82 11.45 7.77
CA VAL A 32 -2.09 11.34 7.02
C VAL A 32 -2.92 12.62 7.09
N LYS A 33 -2.88 13.39 8.19
CA LYS A 33 -3.56 14.69 8.26
C LYS A 33 -3.02 15.69 7.23
N TRP A 34 -1.73 15.66 6.95
CA TRP A 34 -1.08 16.52 5.96
C TRP A 34 -1.19 16.01 4.52
N MET A 35 -1.51 14.74 4.33
CA MET A 35 -1.68 14.18 2.98
C MET A 35 -2.83 14.85 2.23
N ASP A 36 -2.58 15.22 0.99
CA ASP A 36 -3.54 15.71 0.01
C ASP A 36 -3.33 15.00 -1.33
N GLU A 37 -4.13 15.34 -2.33
CA GLU A 37 -4.06 14.72 -3.65
C GLU A 37 -2.68 14.95 -4.34
N PRO A 38 -2.12 16.18 -4.42
CA PRO A 38 -0.79 16.38 -4.99
C PRO A 38 0.33 15.58 -4.31
N LEU A 39 0.34 15.53 -2.97
CA LEU A 39 1.34 14.77 -2.22
C LEU A 39 1.16 13.27 -2.42
N THR A 40 -0.08 12.79 -2.43
CA THR A 40 -0.40 11.36 -2.69
C THR A 40 0.09 10.97 -4.08
N LYS A 41 -0.22 11.77 -5.10
CA LYS A 41 0.24 11.56 -6.47
C LYS A 41 1.76 11.52 -6.57
N ARG A 42 2.46 12.43 -5.89
CA ARG A 42 3.93 12.44 -5.85
C ARG A 42 4.48 11.18 -5.20
N LEU A 43 3.90 10.74 -4.09
CA LEU A 43 4.32 9.53 -3.39
C LEU A 43 4.10 8.26 -4.23
N VAL A 44 2.96 8.14 -4.91
CA VAL A 44 2.67 7.03 -5.84
C VAL A 44 3.66 7.04 -7.01
N ARG A 45 3.99 8.21 -7.55
CA ARG A 45 5.02 8.33 -8.62
C ARG A 45 6.40 7.90 -8.14
N LEU A 46 6.81 8.27 -6.92
CA LEU A 46 8.07 7.82 -6.33
C LEU A 46 8.08 6.30 -6.18
N ALA A 47 6.99 5.70 -5.68
CA ALA A 47 6.84 4.25 -5.61
C ALA A 47 6.93 3.56 -6.98
N GLY A 48 6.53 4.25 -8.05
CA GLY A 48 6.61 3.75 -9.42
C GLY A 48 7.97 3.88 -10.11
N GLN A 49 8.98 4.53 -9.51
CA GLN A 49 10.29 4.70 -10.14
C GLN A 49 11.03 3.37 -10.24
N ARG A 50 11.55 3.05 -11.44
CA ARG A 50 12.28 1.80 -11.68
C ARG A 50 13.78 1.95 -11.48
N GLU A 51 14.29 3.14 -11.74
CA GLU A 51 15.71 3.48 -11.68
C GLU A 51 16.18 3.63 -10.24
N HIS A 52 15.34 4.19 -9.36
CA HIS A 52 15.65 4.46 -7.94
C HIS A 52 14.94 3.45 -7.03
N THR A 53 15.34 2.18 -7.10
CA THR A 53 14.65 1.04 -6.47
C THR A 53 14.47 1.19 -4.95
N GLU A 54 15.49 1.67 -4.22
CA GLU A 54 15.39 1.86 -2.76
C GLU A 54 14.41 2.99 -2.41
N THR A 55 14.49 4.14 -3.08
CA THR A 55 13.53 5.25 -2.86
C THR A 55 12.11 4.83 -3.21
N SER A 56 11.95 4.08 -4.30
CA SER A 56 10.67 3.47 -4.70
C SER A 56 10.14 2.53 -3.62
N PHE A 57 10.98 1.65 -3.08
CA PHE A 57 10.61 0.76 -1.98
C PHE A 57 10.17 1.53 -0.73
N ARG A 58 10.93 2.56 -0.34
CA ARG A 58 10.60 3.41 0.82
C ARG A 58 9.29 4.15 0.62
N ALA A 59 9.06 4.73 -0.55
CA ALA A 59 7.80 5.40 -0.88
C ALA A 59 6.61 4.43 -0.83
N ALA A 60 6.75 3.23 -1.41
CA ALA A 60 5.72 2.19 -1.36
C ALA A 60 5.45 1.70 0.08
N SER A 61 6.48 1.65 0.93
CA SER A 61 6.33 1.31 2.36
C SER A 61 5.58 2.40 3.13
N ILE A 62 5.82 3.68 2.84
CA ILE A 62 5.02 4.78 3.42
C ILE A 62 3.54 4.62 3.03
N ILE A 63 3.25 4.37 1.75
CA ILE A 63 1.89 4.13 1.26
C ILE A 63 1.28 2.96 2.03
N GLN A 64 1.97 1.82 2.11
CA GLN A 64 1.47 0.63 2.79
C GLN A 64 1.08 0.91 4.24
N ASN A 65 1.94 1.59 5.00
CA ASN A 65 1.68 1.88 6.41
C ASN A 65 0.51 2.85 6.60
N MET A 66 0.20 3.69 5.60
CA MET A 66 -0.92 4.63 5.68
C MET A 66 -2.24 4.04 5.18
N LEU A 67 -2.26 2.87 4.54
CA LEU A 67 -3.44 2.29 3.90
C LEU A 67 -4.61 2.02 4.87
N ASP A 68 -4.32 1.74 6.13
CA ASP A 68 -5.38 1.44 7.12
C ASP A 68 -6.19 2.70 7.51
N HIS A 69 -5.72 3.89 7.12
CA HIS A 69 -6.44 5.13 7.36
C HIS A 69 -7.37 5.48 6.19
N GLU A 70 -8.65 5.66 6.51
CA GLU A 70 -9.72 5.94 5.53
C GLU A 70 -9.39 7.10 4.58
N LYS A 71 -8.89 8.22 5.10
CA LYS A 71 -8.49 9.37 4.28
C LYS A 71 -7.46 8.98 3.23
N MET A 72 -6.44 8.20 3.61
CA MET A 72 -5.40 7.79 2.68
C MET A 72 -5.96 6.81 1.64
N MET A 73 -6.79 5.86 2.07
CA MET A 73 -7.46 4.93 1.17
C MET A 73 -8.29 5.66 0.10
N LEU A 74 -8.99 6.73 0.48
CA LEU A 74 -9.75 7.55 -0.47
C LEU A 74 -8.86 8.26 -1.50
N LEU A 75 -7.75 8.85 -1.07
CA LEU A 75 -6.80 9.51 -1.97
C LEU A 75 -6.13 8.51 -2.93
N LEU A 76 -5.79 7.31 -2.45
CA LEU A 76 -5.15 6.28 -3.27
C LEU A 76 -6.09 5.67 -4.32
N LYS A 77 -7.41 5.67 -4.09
CA LYS A 77 -8.39 5.21 -5.09
C LYS A 77 -8.32 6.01 -6.39
N CYS A 78 -7.96 7.29 -6.34
CA CYS A 78 -7.75 8.14 -7.52
C CYS A 78 -6.53 7.73 -8.37
N HIS A 79 -5.64 6.90 -7.82
CA HIS A 79 -4.37 6.50 -8.43
C HIS A 79 -4.22 4.98 -8.55
N ILE A 80 -5.33 4.25 -8.59
CA ILE A 80 -5.30 2.78 -8.55
C ILE A 80 -4.52 2.19 -9.73
N SER A 81 -4.57 2.81 -10.91
CA SER A 81 -3.86 2.38 -12.10
C SER A 81 -2.33 2.46 -11.93
N GLU A 82 -1.83 3.59 -11.43
CA GLU A 82 -0.40 3.75 -11.14
C GLU A 82 0.05 2.83 -10.00
N ILE A 83 -0.81 2.62 -9.01
CA ILE A 83 -0.55 1.69 -7.91
C ILE A 83 -0.40 0.27 -8.44
N GLN A 84 -1.34 -0.20 -9.24
CA GLN A 84 -1.26 -1.52 -9.87
C GLN A 84 -0.01 -1.66 -10.74
N ALA A 85 0.37 -0.62 -11.47
CA ALA A 85 1.57 -0.65 -12.32
C ALA A 85 2.85 -0.87 -11.50
N TYR A 86 3.05 -0.13 -10.40
CA TYR A 86 4.24 -0.34 -9.57
C TYR A 86 4.19 -1.67 -8.80
N LEU A 87 3.00 -2.11 -8.37
CA LEU A 87 2.85 -3.39 -7.69
C LEU A 87 3.26 -4.55 -8.60
N ARG A 88 2.85 -4.54 -9.88
CA ARG A 88 3.30 -5.55 -10.86
C ARG A 88 4.83 -5.58 -10.98
N ASN A 89 5.47 -4.41 -11.04
CA ASN A 89 6.93 -4.33 -11.09
C ASN A 89 7.57 -4.97 -9.85
N PHE A 90 7.01 -4.70 -8.67
CA PHE A 90 7.52 -5.23 -7.41
C PHE A 90 7.32 -6.75 -7.27
N LEU A 91 6.22 -7.29 -7.80
CA LEU A 91 5.96 -8.74 -7.82
C LEU A 91 6.97 -9.50 -8.69
N THR A 92 7.48 -8.86 -9.74
CA THR A 92 8.52 -9.45 -10.62
C THR A 92 9.96 -9.10 -10.19
N HIS A 93 10.13 -8.35 -9.09
CA HIS A 93 11.45 -7.90 -8.65
C HIS A 93 12.29 -9.07 -8.11
N GLN A 94 13.62 -9.03 -8.28
CA GLN A 94 14.52 -10.10 -7.84
C GLN A 94 14.56 -10.26 -6.32
N GLU A 95 14.44 -9.14 -5.59
CA GLU A 95 14.43 -9.13 -4.13
C GLU A 95 13.05 -9.44 -3.55
N VAL A 96 12.99 -10.43 -2.66
CA VAL A 96 11.74 -10.90 -2.02
C VAL A 96 11.01 -9.80 -1.23
N ARG A 97 11.73 -8.84 -0.64
CA ARG A 97 11.11 -7.75 0.14
C ARG A 97 10.13 -6.92 -0.69
N PHE A 98 10.42 -6.70 -1.97
CA PHE A 98 9.53 -5.97 -2.89
C PHE A 98 8.24 -6.76 -3.14
N GLN A 99 8.38 -8.06 -3.40
CA GLN A 99 7.25 -8.95 -3.62
C GLN A 99 6.34 -9.00 -2.38
N GLN A 100 6.91 -9.13 -1.19
CA GLN A 100 6.17 -9.13 0.08
C GLN A 100 5.43 -7.81 0.30
N LEU A 101 6.10 -6.68 0.06
CA LEU A 101 5.50 -5.35 0.15
C LEU A 101 4.32 -5.22 -0.82
N ALA A 102 4.48 -5.70 -2.05
CA ALA A 102 3.42 -5.64 -3.07
C ALA A 102 2.22 -6.50 -2.71
N ILE A 103 2.45 -7.76 -2.28
CA ILE A 103 1.37 -8.68 -1.86
C ILE A 103 0.60 -8.08 -0.67
N SER A 104 1.30 -7.61 0.36
CA SER A 104 0.68 -7.02 1.54
C SER A 104 -0.14 -5.77 1.19
N THR A 105 0.40 -4.89 0.35
CA THR A 105 -0.32 -3.70 -0.14
C THR A 105 -1.55 -4.07 -0.95
N PHE A 106 -1.45 -5.05 -1.84
CA PHE A 106 -2.58 -5.54 -2.64
C PHE A 106 -3.71 -6.10 -1.76
N CYS A 107 -3.38 -6.94 -0.77
CA CYS A 107 -4.38 -7.50 0.16
C CYS A 107 -5.12 -6.40 0.94
N ARG A 108 -4.41 -5.36 1.39
CA ARG A 108 -5.02 -4.23 2.12
C ARG A 108 -5.92 -3.37 1.24
N LEU A 109 -5.52 -3.10 0.00
CA LEU A 109 -6.35 -2.40 -0.99
C LEU A 109 -7.64 -3.18 -1.30
N GLN A 110 -7.56 -4.51 -1.38
CA GLN A 110 -8.74 -5.35 -1.57
C GLN A 110 -9.66 -5.33 -0.34
N ALA A 111 -9.13 -5.40 0.88
CA ALA A 111 -9.93 -5.29 2.10
C ALA A 111 -10.65 -3.93 2.23
N GLY A 112 -9.99 -2.83 1.83
CA GLY A 112 -10.58 -1.49 1.81
C GLY A 112 -11.63 -1.26 0.71
N THR A 113 -11.76 -2.18 -0.25
CA THR A 113 -12.78 -2.13 -1.32
C THR A 113 -13.92 -3.12 -1.08
N SER A 114 -13.72 -4.15 -0.25
CA SER A 114 -14.74 -5.16 0.07
C SER A 114 -15.63 -4.81 1.28
N SER A 115 -15.34 -3.74 2.02
CA SER A 115 -16.19 -3.28 3.13
C SER A 115 -17.25 -2.28 2.63
N PRO A 116 -18.56 -2.61 2.69
CA PRO A 116 -19.62 -1.64 2.40
C PRO A 116 -19.78 -0.62 3.54
N PRO A 117 -20.13 0.65 3.25
CA PRO A 117 -20.46 1.62 4.29
C PRO A 117 -21.88 1.31 4.79
N GLY A 118 -21.97 0.52 5.86
CA GLY A 118 -23.25 0.25 6.52
C GLY A 118 -23.35 -1.18 7.04
N SER A 119 -22.81 -1.41 8.23
CA SER A 119 -23.27 -2.49 9.13
C SER A 119 -22.97 -2.06 10.55
N THR A 120 -23.82 -1.19 11.08
CA THR A 120 -24.03 -1.10 12.53
C THR A 120 -24.80 -2.35 12.98
N SER A 121 -24.55 -2.71 14.25
CA SER A 121 -25.41 -3.52 15.10
C SER A 121 -25.19 -5.05 15.13
N GLY A 122 -24.46 -5.47 16.15
CA GLY A 122 -24.97 -6.41 17.16
C GLY A 122 -25.17 -7.86 16.74
N ALA A 123 -24.19 -8.71 17.03
CA ALA A 123 -24.36 -9.96 17.78
C ALA A 123 -23.03 -10.72 17.82
N LEU A 124 -22.59 -11.08 19.02
CA LEU A 124 -21.55 -12.07 19.25
C LEU A 124 -22.15 -13.47 19.00
N PRO A 125 -21.60 -14.31 18.10
CA PRO A 125 -21.84 -15.74 18.17
C PRO A 125 -20.70 -16.40 18.96
N ALA A 126 -21.08 -17.30 19.86
CA ALA A 126 -20.22 -18.12 20.71
C ALA A 126 -19.20 -18.97 19.91
N PRO A 127 -18.08 -19.39 20.53
CA PRO A 127 -17.03 -20.12 19.83
C PRO A 127 -17.45 -21.56 19.55
N ILE A 128 -17.45 -21.94 18.27
CA ILE A 128 -17.62 -23.34 17.86
C ILE A 128 -16.26 -23.97 17.61
N SER A 129 -16.04 -25.03 18.35
CA SER A 129 -14.87 -25.90 18.34
C SER A 129 -14.80 -26.78 17.07
N SER A 130 -13.58 -26.90 16.55
CA SER A 130 -13.01 -28.06 15.84
C SER A 130 -13.37 -28.34 14.37
N LYS A 131 -12.32 -28.85 13.71
CA LYS A 131 -12.23 -29.60 12.45
C LYS A 131 -12.09 -28.78 11.17
N GLY A 132 -10.87 -28.86 10.63
CA GLY A 132 -10.49 -28.31 9.35
C GLY A 132 -11.36 -28.80 8.20
N LYS A 133 -11.49 -27.91 7.21
CA LYS A 133 -11.77 -28.21 5.81
C LYS A 133 -11.49 -26.95 4.99
N SER A 134 -10.54 -27.09 4.07
CA SER A 134 -10.53 -26.47 2.75
C SER A 134 -10.36 -24.95 2.67
N LEU A 135 -9.10 -24.53 2.60
CA LEU A 135 -8.61 -23.25 2.04
C LEU A 135 -8.88 -23.12 0.52
N SER A 136 -10.10 -23.41 0.05
CA SER A 136 -10.42 -23.43 -1.39
C SER A 136 -11.57 -22.52 -1.80
N ARG A 137 -11.96 -21.54 -0.97
CA ARG A 137 -13.08 -20.65 -1.31
C ARG A 137 -12.89 -19.22 -0.82
N ALA A 138 -11.89 -18.53 -1.38
CA ALA A 138 -11.79 -17.07 -1.32
C ALA A 138 -11.39 -16.44 -2.67
N VAL A 139 -11.51 -17.19 -3.78
CA VAL A 139 -11.39 -16.63 -5.13
C VAL A 139 -12.79 -16.40 -5.68
N THR A 140 -13.49 -15.41 -5.16
CA THR A 140 -14.65 -14.83 -5.85
C THR A 140 -14.86 -13.42 -5.31
N TYR A 141 -15.07 -12.47 -6.22
CA TYR A 141 -15.37 -11.04 -6.01
C TYR A 141 -14.20 -10.05 -6.04
N ALA A 142 -13.61 -9.88 -7.24
CA ALA A 142 -13.23 -8.57 -7.80
C ALA A 142 -12.86 -8.76 -9.29
N PRO A 143 -13.79 -8.56 -10.25
CA PRO A 143 -13.48 -8.76 -11.67
C PRO A 143 -12.40 -7.79 -12.20
N GLU A 144 -12.18 -6.64 -11.55
CA GLU A 144 -11.11 -5.70 -11.93
C GLU A 144 -9.71 -6.09 -11.43
N LEU A 145 -9.60 -6.91 -10.38
CA LEU A 145 -8.30 -7.34 -9.83
C LEU A 145 -7.90 -8.76 -10.25
N THR A 146 -8.81 -9.53 -10.85
CA THR A 146 -8.50 -10.87 -11.37
C THR A 146 -7.60 -10.77 -12.62
N ALA A 147 -7.63 -9.64 -13.34
CA ALA A 147 -6.72 -9.33 -14.44
C ALA A 147 -5.28 -9.00 -14.00
N LEU A 148 -4.97 -9.02 -12.69
CA LEU A 148 -3.58 -8.91 -12.20
C LEU A 148 -2.81 -10.24 -12.21
N LEU A 149 -3.48 -11.38 -12.43
CA LEU A 149 -2.87 -12.72 -12.42
C LEU A 149 -2.99 -13.47 -13.76
N ALA A 150 -3.47 -12.80 -14.82
CA ALA A 150 -3.57 -13.34 -16.17
C ALA A 150 -2.46 -12.80 -17.08
#